data_AF-A0A849EQT7-F1
#
_entry.id   AF-A0A849EQT7-F1
#
_cell.length_a   1.000
_cell.length_b   1.000
_cell.length_c   1.000
_cell.angle_alpha   90.00
_cell.angle_beta   90.00
_cell.angle_gamma   90.00
#
_symmetry.space_group_name_H-M   'P 1'
#
loop_
_entity.id
_entity.type
_entity.pdbx_description
1 polymer ?
#
loop_
_entity_poly.entity_id
_entity_poly.type
_entity_poly.pdbx_seq_one_letter_code
_entity_poly.pdbx_strand_id
1 'polypeptide(L)' 'MDFKTMGLKAELLRALDDLGFDSPMPIQVRALPQLLDGNRDFIGLA' A
#
# COMPACT_ATOMS: atom_id res chain seq x y z
N MET A 1 8.88 -7.02 -1.65
CA MET A 1 7.57 -7.06 -0.95
C MET A 1 6.53 -6.70 -1.99
N ASP A 2 5.41 -7.41 -2.06
CA ASP A 2 4.40 -7.28 -3.14
C ASP A 2 3.10 -6.68 -2.56
N PHE A 3 2.43 -5.79 -3.31
CA PHE A 3 1.11 -5.25 -2.97
C PHE A 3 0.10 -6.36 -2.64
N LYS A 4 0.17 -7.51 -3.33
CA LYS A 4 -0.74 -8.65 -3.11
C LYS A 4 -0.64 -9.25 -1.70
N THR A 5 0.46 -8.99 -1.01
CA THR A 5 0.70 -9.46 0.37
C THR A 5 0.30 -8.45 1.44
N MET A 6 -0.17 -7.26 1.05
CA MET A 6 -0.45 -6.14 1.97
C MET A 6 -1.91 -6.06 2.45
N GLY A 7 -2.75 -7.04 2.12
CA GLY A 7 -4.15 -7.04 2.57
C GLY A 7 -5.04 -5.97 1.91
N LEU A 8 -4.62 -5.46 0.75
CA LEU A 8 -5.42 -4.51 -0.04
C LEU A 8 -6.64 -5.21 -0.65
N LYS A 9 -7.72 -4.45 -0.81
CA LYS A 9 -8.92 -4.92 -1.51
C LYS A 9 -8.60 -5.24 -2.98
N ALA A 10 -9.34 -6.20 -3.54
CA ALA A 10 -9.10 -6.69 -4.90
C ALA A 10 -9.23 -5.58 -5.97
N GLU A 11 -10.14 -4.62 -5.80
CA GLU A 11 -10.27 -3.49 -6.72
C GLU A 11 -9.03 -2.59 -6.76
N LEU A 12 -8.31 -2.44 -5.63
CA LEU A 12 -7.07 -1.67 -5.56
C LEU A 12 -5.92 -2.42 -6.22
N LEU A 13 -5.83 -3.73 -6.02
CA LEU A 13 -4.80 -4.56 -6.67
C LEU A 13 -4.93 -4.52 -8.20
N ARG A 14 -6.17 -4.59 -8.72
CA ARG A 14 -6.42 -4.46 -10.16
C ARG A 14 -6.01 -3.08 -10.68
N ALA A 15 -6.36 -2.02 -9.97
CA ALA A 15 -5.95 -0.67 -10.36
C ALA A 15 -4.43 -0.48 -10.37
N LEU A 16 -3.71 -1.09 -9.43
CA LEU A 16 -2.24 -1.08 -9.42
C LEU A 16 -1.67 -1.82 -10.63
N ASP A 17 -2.21 -3.00 -10.96
CA ASP A 17 -1.81 -3.78 -12.14
C ASP A 17 -2.10 -3.00 -13.43
N ASP A 18 -3.29 -2.39 -13.57
CA ASP A 18 -3.69 -1.58 -14.74
C ASP A 18 -2.80 -0.35 -14.94
N LEU A 19 -2.29 0.24 -13.85
CA LEU A 19 -1.37 1.37 -13.86
C LEU A 19 0.10 0.96 -14.02
N GLY A 20 0.42 -0.33 -13.98
CA GLY A 20 1.79 -0.84 -14.08
C GLY A 20 2.64 -0.64 -12.82
N PHE A 21 2.02 -0.58 -11.63
CA PHE A 21 2.74 -0.52 -10.36
C PHE A 21 3.10 -1.92 -9.87
N ASP A 22 4.29 -2.38 -10.22
CA ASP A 22 4.74 -3.75 -9.89
C ASP A 22 5.15 -3.95 -8.42
N SER A 23 5.57 -2.89 -7.72
CA SER A 23 6.00 -3.00 -6.33
C SER A 23 5.84 -1.71 -5.53
N PRO A 24 5.60 -1.80 -4.21
CA PRO A 24 5.51 -0.65 -3.33
C PRO A 24 6.88 0.03 -3.17
N MET A 25 6.87 1.36 -3.21
CA MET A 25 8.03 2.19 -2.89
C MET A 25 8.46 2.02 -1.42
N PRO A 26 9.73 2.32 -1.07
CA PRO A 26 10.25 2.12 0.29
C PRO A 26 9.41 2.77 1.40
N ILE A 27 8.86 3.97 1.17
CA ILE A 27 7.96 4.61 2.13
C ILE A 27 6.63 3.85 2.25
N GLN A 28 6.06 3.37 1.15
CA GLN A 28 4.78 2.66 1.11
C GLN A 28 4.84 1.33 1.86
N VAL A 29 5.98 0.62 1.80
CA VAL A 29 6.22 -0.61 2.58
C VAL A 29 6.01 -0.39 4.08
N ARG A 30 6.37 0.79 4.60
CA ARG A 30 6.21 1.13 6.01
C ARG A 30 4.88 1.83 6.30
N ALA A 31 4.39 2.65 5.38
CA ALA A 31 3.19 3.47 5.58
C ALA A 31 1.88 2.68 5.43
N LEU A 32 1.77 1.81 4.41
CA LEU A 32 0.53 1.10 4.12
C LEU A 32 0.01 0.26 5.30
N PRO A 33 0.86 -0.52 6.02
CA PRO A 33 0.39 -1.25 7.20
C PRO A 33 -0.17 -0.34 8.30
N GLN A 34 0.40 0.86 8.47
CA GLN A 34 -0.07 1.82 9.48
C GLN A 34 -1.42 2.43 9.09
N LEU A 35 -1.61 2.71 7.80
CA LEU A 35 -2.85 3.28 7.27
C LEU A 35 -3.99 2.25 7.26
N LEU A 36 -3.69 0.97 7.01
CA LEU A 36 -4.67 -0.11 6.98
C LEU A 36 -5.23 -0.46 8.37
N ASP A 37 -4.45 -0.25 9.43
CA ASP A 37 -4.92 -0.39 10.83
C ASP A 37 -6.03 0.63 11.15
N GLY A 38 -6.01 1.80 10.50
CA GLY A 38 -7.14 2.73 10.44
C GLY A 38 -7.57 3.37 11.76
N ASN A 39 -6.81 3.20 12.84
CA ASN A 39 -7.16 3.67 14.18
C ASN A 39 -6.52 5.02 14.56
N ARG A 40 -5.72 5.62 13.68
CA ARG A 40 -5.02 6.88 13.90
C ARG A 40 -4.60 7.55 12.59
N ASP A 41 -4.44 8.86 12.66
CA ASP A 41 -3.79 9.63 11.61
C ASP A 41 -2.31 9.26 11.51
N PHE A 42 -1.73 9.42 10.31
CA PHE A 42 -0.35 9.05 10.03
C PHE A 42 0.38 10.15 9.25
N ILE A 43 1.56 10.54 9.74
CA ILE A 43 2.50 11.43 9.03
C ILE A 43 3.72 10.62 8.63
N GLY A 44 3.99 10.54 7.32
CA GLY A 44 5.21 9.96 6.77
C GLY A 44 6.17 11.05 6.30
N LEU A 45 7.46 10.88 6.62
CA LEU A 45 8.56 11.67 6.05
C LEU A 45 9.28 10.81 5.00
N ALA A 46 9.43 11.33 3.79
CA ALA A 46 10.00 10.63 2.64
C ALA A 46 10.92 11.57 1.85
#